data_AF-A0A529LC41-F1
#
_entry.id   AF-A0A529LC41-F1
#
_cell.length_a   1.000
_cell.length_b   1.000
_cell.length_c   1.000
_cell.angle_alpha   90.00
_cell.angle_beta   90.00
_cell.angle_gamma   90.00
#
_symmetry.space_group_name_H-M   'P 1'
#
loop_
_entity.id
_entity.type
_entity.pdbx_description
1 polymer ?
#
loop_
_entity_poly.entity_id
_entity_poly.type
_entity_poly.pdbx_seq_one_letter_code
_entity_poly.pdbx_strand_id
1 'polypeptide(L)'
;GYRNVSHRGYTNSILEFDDCRLPASQVLGEVHKGFDVANSWLGATRLQVGATCLGRAERALSHAIEYAAQRQQFGQPIGKFQGVSFKL
;
A
#
# COMPACT_ATOMS: atom_id res chain seq x y z
N GLY A 1 5.02 4.02 17.92
CA GLY A 1 4.50 4.35 16.59
C GLY A 1 3.18 5.06 16.69
N TYR A 2 2.65 5.58 15.59
CA TYR A 2 1.32 6.21 15.55
C TYR A 2 0.22 5.17 15.28
N ARG A 3 -1.02 5.51 15.64
CA ARG A 3 -2.19 4.63 15.43
C ARG A 3 -2.61 4.66 13.96
N ASN A 4 -2.23 3.61 13.21
CA ASN A 4 -2.58 3.47 11.81
C ASN A 4 -4.04 3.06 11.59
N VAL A 5 -4.70 3.67 10.60
CA VAL A 5 -6.05 3.28 10.13
C VAL A 5 -6.03 2.08 9.17
N SER A 6 -4.89 1.80 8.54
CA SER A 6 -4.65 0.66 7.65
C SER A 6 -3.30 0.00 7.96
N HIS A 7 -2.96 -1.14 7.34
CA HIS A 7 -1.67 -1.82 7.52
C HIS A 7 -1.27 -2.09 9.00
N ARG A 8 -2.25 -2.37 9.85
CA ARG A 8 -2.05 -2.56 11.30
C ARG A 8 -1.17 -3.75 11.67
N GLY A 9 -0.94 -4.67 10.73
CA GLY A 9 0.01 -5.77 10.88
C GLY A 9 1.48 -5.34 10.76
N TYR A 10 1.77 -4.09 10.38
CA TYR A 10 3.14 -3.59 10.28
C TYR A 10 3.57 -2.96 11.61
N THR A 11 4.73 -3.37 12.11
CA THR A 11 5.39 -2.71 13.23
C THR A 11 5.88 -1.34 12.78
N ASN A 12 5.30 -0.28 13.35
CA ASN A 12 5.70 1.09 13.07
C ASN A 12 6.22 1.75 14.35
N SER A 13 7.34 2.44 14.23
CA SER A 13 8.01 3.15 15.33
C SER A 13 8.27 4.59 14.94
N ILE A 14 8.31 5.47 15.94
CA ILE A 14 8.82 6.83 15.78
C ILE A 14 10.27 6.77 16.25
N LEU A 15 11.20 7.25 15.44
CA LEU A 15 12.61 7.34 15.78
C LEU A 15 12.96 8.80 16.01
N GLU A 16 13.50 9.10 17.18
CA GLU A 16 13.98 10.42 17.57
C GLU A 16 15.49 10.33 17.80
N PHE A 17 16.22 11.32 17.29
CA PHE A 17 17.67 11.38 17.40
C PHE A 17 18.05 12.69 18.10
N ASP A 18 18.66 12.59 19.28
CA ASP A 18 19.18 13.71 20.07
C ASP A 18 20.64 13.42 20.46
N ASP A 19 21.54 14.36 20.20
CA ASP A 19 23.02 14.24 20.29
C ASP A 19 23.59 12.86 19.90
N CYS A 20 23.05 12.25 18.84
CA CYS A 20 23.45 10.92 18.40
C CYS A 20 24.80 10.96 17.65
N ARG A 21 25.87 10.50 18.30
CA ARG A 21 27.22 10.46 17.73
C ARG A 21 27.38 9.26 16.79
N LEU A 22 27.85 9.53 15.58
CA LEU A 22 28.17 8.51 14.58
C LEU A 22 29.59 8.73 14.03
N PRO A 23 30.37 7.66 13.79
CA PRO A 23 31.67 7.81 13.15
C PRO A 23 31.49 8.12 11.65
N ALA A 24 32.47 8.83 11.07
CA ALA A 24 32.44 9.22 9.65
C ALA A 24 32.31 8.02 8.70
N SER A 25 32.75 6.82 9.12
CA SER A 25 32.60 5.57 8.35
C SER A 25 31.16 5.09 8.18
N GLN A 26 30.19 5.64 8.92
CA GLN A 26 28.76 5.32 8.78
C GLN A 26 28.04 6.23 7.79
N VAL A 27 28.75 7.18 7.15
CA VAL A 27 28.18 7.97 6.05
C VAL A 27 27.92 7.06 4.86
N LEU A 28 26.65 6.95 4.45
CA LEU A 28 26.25 6.23 3.25
C LEU A 28 26.38 7.15 2.03
N GLY A 29 27.31 6.82 1.13
CA GLY A 29 27.59 7.63 -0.06
C GLY A 29 28.43 8.87 0.26
N GLU A 30 28.11 10.00 -0.37
CA GLU A 30 28.83 11.26 -0.21
C GLU A 30 27.99 12.29 0.54
N VAL A 31 28.64 13.07 1.41
CA VAL A 31 27.99 14.15 2.16
C VAL A 31 27.32 15.12 1.17
N HIS A 32 26.09 15.52 1.47
CA HIS A 32 25.22 16.35 0.61
C HIS A 32 24.64 15.66 -0.65
N LYS A 33 24.89 14.37 -0.89
CA LYS A 33 24.32 13.61 -2.03
C LYS A 33 23.27 12.56 -1.65
N GLY A 34 22.59 12.75 -0.51
CA GLY A 34 21.60 11.78 0.00
C GLY A 34 20.44 11.50 -0.96
N PHE A 35 20.05 12.47 -1.79
CA PHE A 35 18.97 12.29 -2.77
C PHE A 35 19.36 11.31 -3.89
N ASP A 36 20.60 11.37 -4.37
CA ASP A 36 21.09 10.45 -5.41
C ASP A 36 21.15 9.02 -4.89
N VAL A 37 21.63 8.87 -3.65
CA VAL A 37 21.64 7.59 -2.94
C VAL A 37 20.20 7.07 -2.82
N ALA A 38 19.24 7.91 -2.40
CA ALA A 38 17.83 7.52 -2.31
C ALA A 38 17.22 7.09 -3.65
N ASN A 39 17.55 7.77 -4.75
CA ASN A 39 17.04 7.44 -6.07
C ASN A 39 17.46 6.05 -6.57
N SER A 40 18.57 5.51 -6.06
CA SER A 40 19.03 4.17 -6.44
C SER A 40 18.04 3.05 -6.09
N TRP A 41 17.21 3.22 -5.06
CA TRP A 41 16.19 2.23 -4.66
C TRP A 41 14.74 2.71 -4.84
N LEU A 42 14.49 4.04 -4.86
CA LEU A 42 13.13 4.58 -4.99
C LEU A 42 12.40 4.07 -6.24
N GLY A 43 13.10 3.86 -7.34
CA GLY A 43 12.53 3.29 -8.57
C GLY A 43 11.92 1.90 -8.35
N ALA A 44 12.68 0.99 -7.74
CA ALA A 44 12.22 -0.37 -7.45
C ALA A 44 11.04 -0.37 -6.46
N THR A 45 11.08 0.49 -5.44
CA THR A 45 9.96 0.62 -4.48
C THR A 45 8.67 1.05 -5.16
N ARG A 46 8.73 1.96 -6.14
CA ARG A 46 7.53 2.38 -6.90
C ARG A 46 6.90 1.23 -7.66
N LEU A 47 7.70 0.39 -8.31
CA LEU A 47 7.22 -0.81 -9.00
C LEU A 47 6.56 -1.80 -8.03
N GLN A 48 7.18 -2.01 -6.86
CA GLN A 48 6.62 -2.87 -5.82
C GLN A 48 5.25 -2.36 -5.31
N VAL A 49 5.10 -1.05 -5.11
CA VAL A 49 3.83 -0.44 -4.72
C VAL A 49 2.77 -0.66 -5.81
N GLY A 50 3.13 -0.44 -7.08
CA GLY A 50 2.23 -0.67 -8.22
C GLY A 50 1.72 -2.12 -8.28
N ALA A 51 2.63 -3.10 -8.18
CA ALA A 51 2.28 -4.51 -8.16
C ALA A 51 1.37 -4.87 -6.97
N THR A 52 1.65 -4.30 -5.79
CA THR A 52 0.83 -4.51 -4.59
C THR A 52 -0.58 -3.94 -4.76
N CYS A 53 -0.71 -2.75 -5.36
CA CYS A 53 -2.01 -2.14 -5.65
C CYS A 53 -2.82 -2.99 -6.64
N LEU A 54 -2.18 -3.51 -7.69
CA LEU A 54 -2.84 -4.38 -8.68
C LEU A 54 -3.41 -5.63 -8.02
N GLY A 55 -2.59 -6.40 -7.28
CA GLY A 55 -3.07 -7.61 -6.63
C GLY A 55 -4.18 -7.36 -5.60
N ARG A 56 -4.15 -6.22 -4.90
CA ARG A 56 -5.25 -5.82 -4.00
C ARG A 56 -6.53 -5.48 -4.77
N ALA A 57 -6.41 -4.78 -5.90
CA ALA A 57 -7.56 -4.44 -6.74
C ALA A 57 -8.20 -5.70 -7.32
N GLU A 58 -7.42 -6.65 -7.83
CA GLU A 58 -7.90 -7.94 -8.36
C GLU A 58 -8.64 -8.74 -7.27
N ARG A 59 -8.07 -8.79 -6.06
CA ARG A 59 -8.70 -9.49 -4.94
C ARG A 59 -10.00 -8.82 -4.50
N ALA A 60 -10.01 -7.50 -4.40
CA ALA A 60 -11.20 -6.73 -4.06
C ALA A 60 -12.31 -6.92 -5.09
N LEU A 61 -11.97 -6.88 -6.38
CA LEU A 61 -12.90 -7.10 -7.48
C LEU A 61 -13.49 -8.50 -7.44
N SER A 62 -12.65 -9.52 -7.21
CA SER A 62 -13.09 -10.92 -7.09
C SER A 62 -14.13 -11.09 -5.97
N HIS A 63 -13.88 -10.51 -4.80
CA HIS A 63 -14.84 -10.51 -3.69
C HIS A 63 -16.13 -9.76 -4.03
N ALA A 64 -16.03 -8.63 -4.73
CA ALA A 64 -17.19 -7.85 -5.13
C ALA A 64 -18.08 -8.60 -6.13
N ILE A 65 -17.48 -9.27 -7.12
CA ILE A 65 -18.17 -10.11 -8.10
C ILE A 65 -18.88 -11.28 -7.40
N GLU A 66 -18.17 -12.01 -6.55
CA GLU A 66 -18.74 -13.15 -5.82
C GLU A 66 -19.93 -12.71 -4.95
N TYR A 67 -19.77 -11.63 -4.19
CA TYR A 67 -20.83 -11.10 -3.35
C TYR A 67 -22.03 -10.61 -4.17
N ALA A 68 -21.80 -9.95 -5.30
CA ALA A 68 -22.86 -9.46 -6.17
C ALA A 68 -23.70 -10.60 -6.80
N ALA A 69 -23.08 -11.76 -7.05
CA ALA A 69 -23.76 -12.94 -7.57
C ALA A 69 -24.59 -13.68 -6.50
N GLN A 70 -24.12 -13.71 -5.25
CA GLN A 70 -24.75 -14.47 -4.17
C GLN A 70 -25.78 -13.66 -3.37
N ARG A 71 -25.55 -12.36 -3.16
CA ARG A 71 -26.45 -11.50 -2.38
C ARG A 71 -27.72 -11.20 -3.16
N GLN A 72 -28.89 -11.48 -2.56
CA GLN A 72 -30.19 -11.23 -3.18
C GLN A 72 -30.96 -10.09 -2.49
N GLN A 73 -31.57 -9.22 -3.28
CA GLN A 73 -32.54 -8.20 -2.86
C GLN A 73 -33.59 -7.99 -3.95
N PHE A 74 -34.81 -7.61 -3.53
CA PHE A 74 -35.95 -7.43 -4.43
C PHE A 74 -36.17 -8.64 -5.37
N GLY A 75 -36.01 -9.85 -4.83
CA GLY A 75 -36.25 -11.11 -5.55
C GLY A 75 -35.17 -11.55 -6.54
N GLN A 76 -34.01 -10.89 -6.62
CA GLN A 76 -32.93 -11.30 -7.53
C GLN A 76 -31.51 -11.00 -6.99
N PRO A 77 -30.46 -11.62 -7.55
CA PRO A 77 -29.07 -11.24 -7.25
C PRO A 77 -28.81 -9.76 -7.52
N ILE A 78 -28.08 -9.10 -6.61
CA ILE A 78 -27.84 -7.65 -6.71
C ILE A 78 -27.01 -7.28 -7.95
N GLY A 79 -26.19 -8.20 -8.46
CA GLY A 79 -25.43 -8.01 -9.69
C GLY A 79 -26.29 -7.82 -10.94
N LYS A 80 -27.60 -8.11 -10.91
CA LYS A 80 -28.52 -7.82 -12.02
C LYS A 80 -28.95 -6.34 -12.10
N PHE A 81 -28.76 -5.57 -11.03
CA PHE A 81 -29.06 -4.13 -11.06
C PHE A 81 -27.89 -3.37 -11.70
N GLN A 82 -28.19 -2.53 -12.70
CA GLN A 82 -27.18 -1.73 -13.41
C GLN A 82 -26.32 -0.85 -12.49
N GLY A 83 -26.91 -0.32 -11.40
CA GLY A 83 -26.17 0.47 -10.41
C GLY A 83 -25.08 -0.31 -9.66
N VAL A 84 -25.14 -1.64 -9.68
CA VAL A 84 -24.09 -2.53 -9.17
C VAL A 84 -23.19 -3.00 -10.31
N SER A 85 -23.76 -3.50 -11.41
CA SER A 85 -22.97 -4.11 -12.49
C SER A 85 -22.06 -3.13 -13.22
N PHE A 86 -22.41 -1.86 -13.38
CA PHE A 86 -21.52 -0.88 -14.03
C PHE A 86 -20.26 -0.55 -13.21
N LYS A 87 -20.23 -0.89 -11.93
CA LYS A 87 -19.07 -0.67 -11.06
C LYS A 87 -18.08 -1.85 -11.08
N LEU A 88 -18.51 -3.00 -11.62
CA LEU A 88 -17.76 -4.26 -11.68
C LEU A 88 -17.22 -4.46 -13.09
#